data_AF-A0A7J6Q2P1-F1
#
_entry.id   AF-A0A7J6Q2P1-F1
#
_cell.length_a   1.000
_cell.length_b   1.000
_cell.length_c   1.000
_cell.angle_alpha   90.00
_cell.angle_beta   90.00
_cell.angle_gamma   90.00
#
_symmetry.space_group_name_H-M   'P 1'
#
loop_
_entity.id
_entity.type
_entity.pdbx_description
1 polymer ?
#
loop_
_entity_poly.entity_id
_entity_poly.type
_entity_poly.pdbx_seq_one_letter_code
_entity_poly.pdbx_strand_id
1 'polypeptide(L)'
;QVILVGDHKQLGPVVMCKKAAKAGFKQSLFERLIALGVRPIRLEVQYRMHPSLAEFPSQTFYDGCLQNGITMEDRQVSGVKFPWPREEMPMFFYNSTGQEEISASGTSYLNRSEAINIEKILTYFLRAGLKGSQIGVVTPYEGQRAYIQQVLQRQTTLSAKLYETIEIASVDAFQGREKDFIVLSCVRSNQRAGLGFLNDPRRLNVALTRARYGLVICGNAQVLARATTVGHQGRGSMPSVWNGLLSHMKKFDLIVEGPLSALRQSHIQIDEPVVPVAPYRGTSGGRNQSARSFARETLTQDEPPLFDNDYYRGIPQSVPAPEAA
;
A
#
# COMPACT_ATOMS: atom_id res chain seq x y z
N GLN A 1 -33.36 -10.73 -11.06
CA GLN A 1 -32.23 -10.93 -10.13
C GLN A 1 -31.22 -9.82 -10.35
N VAL A 2 -30.64 -9.24 -9.29
CA VAL A 2 -29.62 -8.19 -9.38
C VAL A 2 -28.40 -8.65 -8.59
N ILE A 3 -27.21 -8.52 -9.17
CA ILE A 3 -25.92 -8.85 -8.55
C ILE A 3 -25.06 -7.60 -8.57
N LEU A 4 -24.53 -7.21 -7.43
CA LEU A 4 -23.60 -6.08 -7.29
C LEU A 4 -22.24 -6.61 -6.87
N VAL A 5 -21.20 -6.32 -7.65
CA VAL A 5 -19.82 -6.67 -7.34
C VAL A 5 -19.04 -5.40 -7.09
N GLY A 6 -18.28 -5.35 -6.00
CA GLY A 6 -17.48 -4.19 -5.64
C GLY A 6 -16.67 -4.41 -4.38
N ASP A 7 -15.74 -3.47 -4.13
CA ASP A 7 -14.90 -3.45 -2.94
C ASP A 7 -14.87 -2.02 -2.37
N HIS A 8 -15.51 -1.84 -1.23
CA HIS A 8 -15.60 -0.55 -0.53
C HIS A 8 -14.28 -0.11 0.12
N LYS A 9 -13.26 -0.98 0.16
CA LYS A 9 -11.88 -0.65 0.59
C LYS A 9 -11.02 -0.13 -0.57
N GLN A 10 -11.52 -0.19 -1.81
CA GLN A 10 -10.91 0.43 -3.00
C GLN A 10 -11.63 1.74 -3.36
N LEU A 11 -11.27 2.32 -4.51
CA LEU A 11 -11.77 3.64 -4.91
C LEU A 11 -13.29 3.68 -5.03
N GLY A 12 -13.89 4.66 -4.35
CA GLY A 12 -15.29 5.05 -4.54
C GLY A 12 -15.46 6.07 -5.69
N PRO A 13 -16.69 6.54 -5.92
CA PRO A 13 -16.99 7.45 -7.03
C PRO A 13 -16.29 8.82 -6.88
N VAL A 14 -15.81 9.35 -8.01
CA VAL A 14 -15.24 10.70 -8.08
C VAL A 14 -16.37 11.72 -8.18
N VAL A 15 -16.54 12.53 -7.13
CA VAL A 15 -17.55 13.59 -7.07
C VAL A 15 -16.87 14.96 -7.02
N MET A 16 -16.89 15.67 -8.14
CA MET A 16 -16.24 16.99 -8.28
C MET A 16 -16.94 18.07 -7.45
N CYS A 17 -18.27 18.03 -7.36
CA CYS A 17 -19.04 18.97 -6.57
C CYS A 17 -18.89 18.69 -5.07
N LYS A 18 -18.13 19.53 -4.36
CA LYS A 18 -17.90 19.41 -2.90
C LYS A 18 -19.21 19.41 -2.09
N LYS A 19 -20.22 20.18 -2.50
CA LYS A 19 -21.54 20.21 -1.85
C LYS A 19 -22.25 18.86 -1.98
N ALA A 20 -22.31 18.31 -3.20
CA ALA A 20 -22.91 17.00 -3.45
C ALA A 20 -22.16 15.87 -2.70
N ALA A 21 -20.82 15.90 -2.73
CA ALA A 21 -20.00 14.95 -1.98
C ALA A 21 -20.31 14.97 -0.48
N LYS A 22 -20.45 16.16 0.12
CA LYS A 22 -20.83 16.34 1.53
C LYS A 22 -22.28 15.89 1.80
N ALA A 23 -23.17 16.01 0.82
CA ALA A 23 -24.56 15.55 0.90
C ALA A 23 -24.70 14.01 0.74
N GLY A 24 -23.61 13.26 0.67
CA GLY A 24 -23.63 11.79 0.64
C GLY A 24 -23.44 11.17 -0.75
N PHE A 25 -23.28 11.97 -1.81
CA PHE A 25 -23.16 11.45 -3.19
C PHE A 25 -21.88 10.63 -3.45
N LYS A 26 -20.96 10.59 -2.47
CA LYS A 26 -19.78 9.71 -2.49
C LYS A 26 -20.09 8.27 -2.07
N GLN A 27 -21.23 8.03 -1.44
CA GLN A 27 -21.63 6.68 -1.02
C GLN A 27 -22.23 5.93 -2.22
N SER A 28 -21.58 4.85 -2.62
CA SER A 28 -22.11 3.96 -3.64
C SER A 28 -23.36 3.23 -3.15
N LEU A 29 -24.17 2.73 -4.10
CA LEU A 29 -25.30 1.87 -3.75
C LEU A 29 -24.86 0.64 -2.93
N PHE A 30 -23.70 0.07 -3.27
CA PHE A 30 -23.11 -1.08 -2.59
C PHE A 30 -22.79 -0.76 -1.12
N GLU A 31 -22.09 0.35 -0.86
CA GLU A 31 -21.80 0.81 0.52
C GLU A 31 -23.08 1.11 1.30
N ARG A 32 -24.08 1.70 0.65
CA ARG A 32 -25.37 2.00 1.29
C ARG A 32 -26.09 0.72 1.72
N LEU A 33 -26.09 -0.32 0.89
CA LEU A 33 -26.72 -1.61 1.22
C LEU A 33 -25.98 -2.32 2.37
N ILE A 34 -24.65 -2.27 2.40
CA ILE A 34 -23.86 -2.77 3.53
C ILE A 34 -24.23 -2.05 4.83
N ALA A 35 -24.33 -0.71 4.79
CA ALA A 35 -24.73 0.09 5.95
C ALA A 35 -26.15 -0.22 6.44
N LEU A 36 -27.05 -0.67 5.55
CA LEU A 36 -28.40 -1.14 5.89
C LEU A 36 -28.45 -2.59 6.38
N GLY A 37 -27.29 -3.25 6.54
CA GLY A 37 -27.20 -4.59 7.10
C GLY A 37 -27.13 -5.73 6.07
N VAL A 38 -27.08 -5.42 4.77
CA VAL A 38 -26.84 -6.44 3.74
C VAL A 38 -25.40 -6.93 3.87
N ARG A 39 -25.23 -8.20 4.23
CA ARG A 39 -23.90 -8.81 4.36
C ARG A 39 -23.38 -9.25 2.97
N PRO A 40 -22.28 -8.68 2.47
CA PRO A 40 -21.71 -9.10 1.20
C PRO A 40 -21.02 -10.46 1.36
N ILE A 41 -21.02 -11.25 0.29
CA ILE A 41 -20.16 -12.43 0.18
C ILE A 41 -18.75 -11.94 -0.13
N ARG A 42 -17.77 -12.34 0.70
CA ARG A 42 -16.36 -11.96 0.53
C ARG A 42 -15.61 -13.09 -0.19
N LEU A 43 -14.84 -12.73 -1.21
CA LEU A 43 -13.86 -13.63 -1.81
C LEU A 43 -12.53 -13.39 -1.08
N GLU A 44 -11.99 -14.44 -0.45
CA GLU A 44 -10.88 -14.29 0.50
C GLU A 44 -9.55 -14.80 -0.03
N VAL A 45 -9.52 -15.49 -1.16
CA VAL A 45 -8.29 -16.03 -1.76
C VAL A 45 -7.84 -15.15 -2.93
N GLN A 46 -6.63 -14.60 -2.84
CA GLN A 46 -6.02 -13.79 -3.90
C GLN A 46 -5.09 -14.65 -4.78
N TYR A 47 -5.14 -14.44 -6.10
CA TYR A 47 -4.34 -15.17 -7.09
C TYR A 47 -3.46 -14.24 -7.93
N ARG A 48 -3.29 -12.97 -7.53
CA ARG A 48 -2.56 -11.96 -8.32
C ARG A 48 -1.11 -11.81 -7.89
N MET A 49 -0.87 -11.47 -6.64
CA MET A 49 0.38 -10.86 -6.18
C MET A 49 1.27 -11.86 -5.44
N HIS A 50 2.58 -11.69 -5.53
CA HIS A 50 3.53 -12.40 -4.66
C HIS A 50 3.09 -12.27 -3.18
N PRO A 51 3.14 -13.33 -2.36
CA PRO A 51 2.64 -13.30 -0.98
C PRO A 51 3.12 -12.12 -0.13
N SER A 52 4.39 -11.71 -0.26
CA SER A 52 4.95 -10.55 0.46
C SER A 52 4.35 -9.20 0.05
N LEU A 53 3.87 -9.06 -1.19
CA LEU A 53 3.16 -7.86 -1.66
C LEU A 53 1.75 -7.77 -1.07
N ALA A 54 1.12 -8.92 -0.80
CA ALA A 54 -0.24 -9.03 -0.29
C ALA A 54 -0.33 -8.81 1.23
N GLU A 55 0.76 -9.01 1.96
CA GLU A 55 0.80 -8.99 3.43
C GLU A 55 0.28 -7.66 4.00
N PHE A 56 0.90 -6.54 3.64
CA PHE A 56 0.51 -5.23 4.18
C PHE A 56 -0.92 -4.84 3.78
N PRO A 57 -1.37 -4.95 2.51
CA PRO A 57 -2.75 -4.67 2.15
C PRO A 57 -3.77 -5.56 2.89
N SER A 58 -3.47 -6.86 3.04
CA SER A 58 -4.32 -7.82 3.76
C SER A 58 -4.53 -7.37 5.20
N GLN A 59 -3.45 -7.14 5.94
CA GLN A 59 -3.48 -6.71 7.35
C GLN A 59 -4.14 -5.34 7.52
N THR A 60 -3.87 -4.40 6.62
CA THR A 60 -4.28 -3.00 6.79
C THR A 60 -5.71 -2.71 6.33
N PHE A 61 -6.15 -3.32 5.24
CA PHE A 61 -7.43 -2.97 4.61
C PHE A 61 -8.49 -4.07 4.73
N TYR A 62 -8.09 -5.32 4.95
CA TYR A 62 -8.95 -6.50 4.93
C TYR A 62 -8.86 -7.34 6.21
N ASP A 63 -8.41 -6.75 7.32
CA ASP A 63 -8.35 -7.36 8.65
C ASP A 63 -7.54 -8.67 8.70
N GLY A 64 -6.57 -8.83 7.80
CA GLY A 64 -5.73 -10.03 7.69
C GLY A 64 -6.44 -11.24 7.05
N CYS A 65 -7.68 -11.09 6.56
CA CYS A 65 -8.47 -12.21 6.04
C CYS A 65 -8.09 -12.63 4.60
N LEU A 66 -7.24 -11.89 3.89
CA LEU A 66 -6.86 -12.23 2.51
C LEU A 66 -5.81 -13.34 2.51
N GLN A 67 -6.18 -14.50 2.00
CA GLN A 67 -5.35 -15.70 1.84
C GLN A 67 -4.67 -15.71 0.48
N ASN A 68 -3.52 -16.38 0.37
CA ASN A 68 -2.79 -16.51 -0.89
C ASN A 68 -3.13 -17.84 -1.56
N GLY A 69 -3.69 -17.78 -2.77
CA GLY A 69 -3.94 -18.94 -3.64
C GLY A 69 -2.78 -19.25 -4.60
N ILE A 70 -1.66 -18.55 -4.44
CA ILE A 70 -0.43 -18.66 -5.23
C ILE A 70 0.76 -18.63 -4.27
N THR A 71 1.81 -19.37 -4.59
CA THR A 71 3.01 -19.44 -3.75
C THR A 71 4.04 -18.36 -4.13
N MET A 72 5.16 -18.32 -3.40
CA MET A 72 6.28 -17.45 -3.74
C MET A 72 6.90 -17.89 -5.08
N GLU A 73 7.00 -19.20 -5.31
CA GLU A 73 7.55 -19.82 -6.52
C GLU A 73 6.71 -19.49 -7.76
N ASP A 74 5.38 -19.48 -7.66
CA ASP A 74 4.46 -19.04 -8.72
C ASP A 74 4.67 -17.57 -9.14
N ARG A 75 5.40 -16.80 -8.31
CA ARG A 75 5.70 -15.39 -8.50
C ARG A 75 7.20 -15.10 -8.54
N GLN A 76 7.99 -16.08 -8.95
CA GLN A 76 9.36 -15.87 -9.39
C GLN A 76 9.40 -15.59 -10.91
N VAL A 77 10.30 -14.70 -11.34
CA VAL A 77 10.55 -14.47 -12.76
C VAL A 77 11.91 -15.03 -13.13
N SER A 78 11.92 -16.11 -13.91
CA SER A 78 13.16 -16.73 -14.39
C SER A 78 13.96 -15.78 -15.30
N GLY A 79 15.27 -15.67 -15.05
CA GLY A 79 16.20 -14.95 -15.92
C GLY A 79 16.20 -13.41 -15.75
N VAL A 80 15.34 -12.85 -14.91
CA VAL A 80 15.32 -11.41 -14.62
C VAL A 80 16.16 -11.12 -13.39
N LYS A 81 17.33 -10.51 -13.59
CA LYS A 81 18.21 -10.06 -12.50
C LYS A 81 17.94 -8.58 -12.21
N PHE A 82 17.21 -8.32 -11.14
CA PHE A 82 16.97 -6.97 -10.62
C PHE A 82 17.51 -6.88 -9.18
N PRO A 83 18.15 -5.77 -8.78
CA PRO A 83 18.76 -5.62 -7.45
C PRO A 83 17.70 -5.40 -6.36
N TRP A 84 16.92 -6.42 -6.03
CA TRP A 84 16.03 -6.40 -4.88
C TRP A 84 16.86 -6.34 -3.59
N PRO A 85 16.53 -5.47 -2.62
CA PRO A 85 17.24 -5.45 -1.33
C PRO A 85 17.13 -6.77 -0.56
N ARG A 86 16.03 -7.49 -0.74
CA ARG A 86 15.82 -8.87 -0.31
C ARG A 86 15.20 -9.67 -1.45
N GLU A 87 15.78 -10.81 -1.81
CA GLU A 87 15.33 -11.60 -2.97
C GLU A 87 13.94 -12.21 -2.75
N GLU A 88 13.60 -12.55 -1.51
CA GLU A 88 12.31 -13.16 -1.12
C GLU A 88 11.18 -12.12 -1.06
N MET A 89 11.51 -10.82 -1.08
CA MET A 89 10.56 -9.73 -1.04
C MET A 89 10.81 -8.80 -2.22
N PRO A 90 10.19 -9.06 -3.39
CA PRO A 90 10.36 -8.27 -4.61
C PRO A 90 9.67 -6.89 -4.51
N MET A 91 9.95 -6.15 -3.45
CA MET A 91 9.52 -4.77 -3.24
C MET A 91 10.51 -3.96 -2.44
N PHE A 92 10.55 -2.66 -2.68
CA PHE A 92 11.29 -1.73 -1.84
C PHE A 92 10.79 -0.30 -1.99
N PHE A 93 11.10 0.52 -1.00
CA PHE A 93 10.87 1.95 -0.99
C PHE A 93 12.19 2.65 -1.29
N TYR A 94 12.29 3.24 -2.46
CA TYR A 94 13.42 4.05 -2.89
C TYR A 94 13.25 5.49 -2.40
N ASN A 95 13.98 5.82 -1.34
CA ASN A 95 13.91 7.13 -0.70
C ASN A 95 14.50 8.23 -1.59
N SER A 96 13.66 9.20 -1.95
CA SER A 96 14.00 10.32 -2.82
C SER A 96 13.55 11.63 -2.16
N THR A 97 14.52 12.47 -1.78
CA THR A 97 14.29 13.72 -1.02
C THR A 97 14.23 14.97 -1.89
N GLY A 98 14.20 14.82 -3.21
CA GLY A 98 14.05 15.94 -4.16
C GLY A 98 12.78 16.75 -3.90
N GLN A 99 12.82 18.05 -4.16
CA GLN A 99 11.69 18.96 -3.88
C GLN A 99 10.55 18.79 -4.91
N GLU A 100 9.32 18.99 -4.46
CA GLU A 100 8.16 19.07 -5.35
C GLU A 100 8.07 20.44 -6.04
N GLU A 101 7.60 20.45 -7.29
CA GLU A 101 7.34 21.64 -8.08
C GLU A 101 5.87 21.68 -8.51
N ILE A 102 5.32 22.88 -8.67
CA ILE A 102 4.02 23.05 -9.32
C ILE A 102 4.24 22.89 -10.83
N SER A 103 3.46 22.00 -11.45
CA SER A 103 3.50 21.77 -12.89
C SER A 103 3.05 23.00 -13.69
N ALA A 104 3.34 23.03 -14.99
CA ALA A 104 2.94 24.12 -15.90
C ALA A 104 1.42 24.39 -15.93
N SER A 105 0.60 23.39 -15.56
CA SER A 105 -0.86 23.55 -15.43
C SER A 105 -1.31 24.41 -14.23
N GLY A 106 -0.41 24.71 -13.30
CA GLY A 106 -0.70 25.44 -12.06
C GLY A 106 -1.52 24.66 -11.01
N THR A 107 -2.06 23.49 -11.36
CA THR A 107 -3.02 22.74 -10.52
C THR A 107 -2.57 21.31 -10.16
N SER A 108 -1.40 20.91 -10.65
CA SER A 108 -0.79 19.59 -10.37
C SER A 108 0.67 19.76 -9.95
N TYR A 109 1.26 18.69 -9.41
CA TYR A 109 2.64 18.66 -8.92
C TYR A 109 3.50 17.70 -9.74
N LEU A 110 4.81 17.95 -9.74
CA LEU A 110 5.83 17.06 -10.27
C LEU A 110 7.06 17.04 -9.35
N ASN A 111 7.87 16.01 -9.46
CA ASN A 111 9.14 15.88 -8.74
C ASN A 111 10.18 15.32 -9.70
N ARG A 112 11.15 16.18 -10.07
CA ARG A 112 12.15 15.86 -11.09
C ARG A 112 13.09 14.75 -10.64
N SER A 113 13.51 14.78 -9.38
CA SER A 113 14.39 13.76 -8.82
C SER A 113 13.72 12.38 -8.83
N GLU A 114 12.44 12.30 -8.42
CA GLU A 114 11.68 11.05 -8.52
C GLU A 114 11.55 10.57 -9.96
N ALA A 115 11.26 11.45 -10.92
CA ALA A 115 11.11 11.06 -12.32
C ALA A 115 12.41 10.51 -12.93
N ILE A 116 13.56 11.09 -12.59
CA ILE A 116 14.88 10.57 -12.98
C ILE A 116 15.13 9.19 -12.34
N ASN A 117 14.79 9.02 -11.07
CA ASN A 117 14.93 7.73 -10.39
C ASN A 117 14.02 6.66 -11.01
N ILE A 118 12.80 7.03 -11.41
CA ILE A 118 11.87 6.15 -12.11
C ILE A 118 12.44 5.74 -13.47
N GLU A 119 12.96 6.67 -14.27
CA GLU A 119 13.64 6.33 -15.53
C GLU A 119 14.74 5.29 -15.31
N LYS A 120 15.59 5.48 -14.28
CA LYS A 120 16.64 4.52 -13.95
C LYS A 120 16.08 3.15 -13.58
N ILE A 121 15.04 3.09 -12.75
CA ILE A 121 14.38 1.83 -12.36
C ILE A 121 13.83 1.10 -13.60
N LEU A 122 13.13 1.83 -14.47
CA LEU A 122 12.58 1.27 -15.71
C LEU A 122 13.69 0.77 -16.64
N THR A 123 14.78 1.52 -16.76
CA THR A 123 15.96 1.12 -17.54
C THR A 123 16.58 -0.17 -17.00
N TYR A 124 16.65 -0.35 -15.68
CA TYR A 124 17.10 -1.61 -15.07
C TYR A 124 16.15 -2.77 -15.37
N PHE A 125 14.83 -2.56 -15.28
CA PHE A 125 13.85 -3.58 -15.66
C PHE A 125 14.00 -4.01 -17.12
N LEU A 126 14.09 -3.06 -18.05
CA LEU A 126 14.28 -3.34 -19.47
C LEU A 126 15.61 -4.09 -19.74
N ARG A 127 16.71 -3.68 -19.09
CA ARG A 127 18.01 -4.36 -19.19
C ARG A 127 17.99 -5.77 -18.61
N ALA A 128 17.16 -6.01 -17.59
CA ALA A 128 16.95 -7.32 -17.02
C ALA A 128 16.08 -8.24 -17.90
N GLY A 129 15.63 -7.77 -19.07
CA GLY A 129 14.88 -8.55 -20.06
C GLY A 129 13.36 -8.39 -19.99
N LEU A 130 12.85 -7.52 -19.14
CA LEU A 130 11.41 -7.25 -19.06
C LEU A 130 10.93 -6.46 -20.28
N LYS A 131 9.73 -6.80 -20.76
CA LYS A 131 9.07 -6.03 -21.82
C LYS A 131 8.34 -4.85 -21.20
N GLY A 132 8.31 -3.70 -21.88
CA GLY A 132 7.61 -2.52 -21.37
C GLY A 132 6.12 -2.78 -21.07
N SER A 133 5.45 -3.64 -21.83
CA SER A 133 4.06 -4.05 -21.59
C SER A 133 3.82 -4.72 -20.22
N GLN A 134 4.86 -5.31 -19.62
CA GLN A 134 4.82 -5.94 -18.30
C GLN A 134 4.96 -4.94 -17.15
N ILE A 135 5.32 -3.69 -17.46
CA ILE A 135 5.65 -2.66 -16.48
C ILE A 135 4.57 -1.57 -16.48
N GLY A 136 4.17 -1.12 -15.29
CA GLY A 136 3.31 0.04 -15.10
C GLY A 136 3.94 1.06 -14.17
N VAL A 137 3.80 2.34 -14.49
CA VAL A 137 4.13 3.45 -13.62
C VAL A 137 2.84 4.10 -13.16
N VAL A 138 2.67 4.18 -11.84
CA VAL A 138 1.52 4.77 -11.20
C VAL A 138 1.95 6.06 -10.51
N THR A 139 1.24 7.15 -10.74
CA THR A 139 1.49 8.41 -10.04
C THR A 139 0.20 9.17 -9.75
N PRO A 140 0.03 9.77 -8.56
CA PRO A 140 -1.19 10.47 -8.18
C PRO A 140 -1.38 11.82 -8.89
N TYR A 141 -0.34 12.36 -9.54
CA TYR A 141 -0.37 13.71 -10.13
C TYR A 141 -0.18 13.66 -11.64
N GLU A 142 -1.11 14.29 -12.35
CA GLU A 142 -1.06 14.43 -13.81
C GLU A 142 0.21 15.16 -14.28
N GLY A 143 0.68 16.15 -13.52
CA GLY A 143 1.94 16.85 -13.79
C GLY A 143 3.15 15.90 -13.80
N GLN A 144 3.22 14.99 -12.83
CA GLN A 144 4.26 13.97 -12.78
C GLN A 144 4.12 12.94 -13.91
N ARG A 145 2.89 12.50 -14.21
CA ARG A 145 2.63 11.56 -15.30
C ARG A 145 3.16 12.09 -16.63
N ALA A 146 2.80 13.32 -16.98
CA ALA A 146 3.25 13.99 -18.19
C ALA A 146 4.78 14.20 -18.18
N TYR A 147 5.35 14.56 -17.03
CA TYR A 147 6.79 14.79 -16.91
C TYR A 147 7.60 13.49 -17.08
N ILE A 148 7.18 12.38 -16.47
CA ILE A 148 7.82 11.08 -16.66
C ILE A 148 7.76 10.69 -18.15
N GLN A 149 6.60 10.83 -18.79
CA GLN A 149 6.46 10.56 -20.24
C GLN A 149 7.48 11.36 -21.06
N GLN A 150 7.66 12.65 -20.74
CA GLN A 150 8.63 13.52 -21.41
C GLN A 150 10.08 13.07 -21.16
N VAL A 151 10.43 12.68 -19.93
CA VAL A 151 11.76 12.15 -19.58
C VAL A 151 12.06 10.89 -20.40
N LEU A 152 11.10 9.96 -20.48
CA LEU A 152 11.26 8.70 -21.23
C LEU A 152 11.38 8.90 -22.75
N GLN A 153 10.91 10.04 -23.28
CA GLN A 153 11.04 10.36 -24.71
C GLN A 153 12.34 11.10 -25.06
N ARG A 154 12.92 11.86 -24.12
CA ARG A 154 14.01 12.82 -24.42
C ARG A 154 15.35 12.49 -23.76
N GLN A 155 15.35 11.77 -22.65
CA GLN A 155 16.51 11.61 -21.77
C GLN A 155 16.71 10.16 -21.37
N THR A 156 16.67 9.25 -22.34
CA THR A 156 16.81 7.82 -22.08
C THR A 156 18.15 7.25 -22.52
N THR A 157 18.63 6.31 -21.71
CA THR A 157 19.86 5.57 -21.97
C THR A 157 19.64 4.47 -23.02
N LEU A 158 18.40 4.05 -23.23
CA LEU A 158 17.98 3.07 -24.22
C LEU A 158 17.13 3.74 -25.31
N SER A 159 16.88 3.02 -26.42
CA SER A 159 15.97 3.51 -27.46
C SER A 159 14.60 3.86 -26.88
N ALA A 160 14.09 5.07 -27.19
CA ALA A 160 12.79 5.56 -26.73
C ALA A 160 11.65 4.55 -27.01
N LYS A 161 11.76 3.78 -28.10
CA LYS A 161 10.80 2.74 -28.50
C LYS A 161 10.60 1.65 -27.45
N LEU A 162 11.61 1.36 -26.63
CA LEU A 162 11.50 0.36 -25.56
C LEU A 162 10.58 0.85 -24.41
N TYR A 163 10.51 2.17 -24.20
CA TYR A 163 9.68 2.76 -23.16
C TYR A 163 8.25 3.04 -23.63
N GLU A 164 7.98 3.09 -24.94
CA GLU A 164 6.65 3.40 -25.49
C GLU A 164 5.54 2.44 -25.01
N THR A 165 5.89 1.18 -24.75
CA THR A 165 4.92 0.17 -24.29
C THR A 165 4.73 0.17 -22.78
N ILE A 166 5.52 0.95 -22.04
CA ILE A 166 5.36 1.13 -20.59
C ILE A 166 4.15 2.01 -20.35
N GLU A 167 3.27 1.52 -19.50
CA GLU A 167 2.05 2.23 -19.18
C GLU A 167 2.26 3.22 -18.04
N ILE A 168 1.94 4.50 -18.24
CA ILE A 168 2.08 5.55 -17.23
C ILE A 168 0.72 6.21 -16.99
N ALA A 169 0.13 5.99 -15.81
CA ALA A 169 -1.22 6.48 -15.52
C ALA A 169 -1.44 6.81 -14.05
N SER A 170 -2.60 7.41 -13.75
CA SER A 170 -3.03 7.69 -12.39
C SER A 170 -3.51 6.42 -11.67
N VAL A 171 -3.56 6.47 -10.34
CA VAL A 171 -4.11 5.38 -9.51
C VAL A 171 -5.55 5.05 -9.93
N ASP A 172 -6.39 6.07 -10.18
CA ASP A 172 -7.78 5.89 -10.62
C ASP A 172 -7.87 5.17 -11.96
N ALA A 173 -7.01 5.54 -12.91
CA ALA A 173 -6.97 4.89 -14.22
C ALA A 173 -6.51 3.42 -14.10
N PHE A 174 -5.62 3.10 -13.17
CA PHE A 174 -5.12 1.73 -12.93
C PHE A 174 -6.09 0.81 -12.17
N GLN A 175 -7.24 1.31 -11.72
CA GLN A 175 -8.22 0.46 -11.03
C GLN A 175 -8.72 -0.65 -11.97
N GLY A 176 -8.80 -1.88 -11.44
CA GLY A 176 -9.21 -3.07 -12.19
C GLY A 176 -8.15 -3.65 -13.14
N ARG A 177 -7.01 -2.97 -13.30
CA ARG A 177 -5.88 -3.44 -14.13
C ARG A 177 -4.77 -3.99 -13.26
N GLU A 178 -3.83 -4.70 -13.88
CA GLU A 178 -2.65 -5.28 -13.25
C GLU A 178 -1.45 -5.27 -14.21
N LYS A 179 -0.24 -5.31 -13.63
CA LYS A 179 1.02 -5.44 -14.34
C LYS A 179 1.94 -6.39 -13.59
N ASP A 180 2.94 -6.92 -14.28
CA ASP A 180 3.93 -7.78 -13.63
C ASP A 180 4.76 -6.97 -12.63
N PHE A 181 5.20 -5.79 -13.04
CA PHE A 181 5.95 -4.86 -12.20
C PHE A 181 5.28 -3.49 -12.14
N ILE A 182 5.18 -2.93 -10.95
CA ILE A 182 4.66 -1.57 -10.74
C ILE A 182 5.73 -0.68 -10.13
N VAL A 183 5.86 0.53 -10.64
CA VAL A 183 6.63 1.62 -10.03
C VAL A 183 5.67 2.72 -9.60
N LEU A 184 5.60 3.01 -8.31
CA LEU A 184 4.76 4.06 -7.73
C LEU A 184 5.61 5.32 -7.48
N SER A 185 5.26 6.45 -8.08
CA SER A 185 5.81 7.77 -7.75
C SER A 185 4.92 8.48 -6.75
N CYS A 186 5.46 8.91 -5.61
CA CYS A 186 4.69 9.62 -4.58
C CYS A 186 4.64 11.13 -4.82
N VAL A 187 5.66 11.71 -5.44
CA VAL A 187 5.83 13.14 -5.80
C VAL A 187 6.01 14.08 -4.61
N ARG A 188 5.19 13.92 -3.57
CA ARG A 188 5.09 14.88 -2.47
C ARG A 188 6.33 14.86 -1.60
N SER A 189 6.95 16.03 -1.48
CA SER A 189 8.21 16.25 -0.78
C SER A 189 8.26 17.68 -0.28
N ASN A 190 7.40 17.98 0.71
CA ASN A 190 7.27 19.31 1.30
C ASN A 190 7.24 19.21 2.83
N GLN A 191 7.53 20.32 3.51
CA GLN A 191 7.58 20.36 4.98
C GLN A 191 6.26 20.81 5.64
N ARG A 192 5.32 21.40 4.89
CA ARG A 192 4.17 22.15 5.47
C ARG A 192 2.82 21.86 4.81
N ALA A 193 2.78 21.19 3.65
CA ALA A 193 1.53 20.95 2.93
C ALA A 193 1.03 19.52 3.17
N GLY A 194 -0.29 19.34 3.22
CA GLY A 194 -0.87 18.01 3.29
C GLY A 194 -0.52 17.18 2.04
N LEU A 195 -0.47 15.85 2.18
CA LEU A 195 -0.16 14.97 1.04
C LEU A 195 -1.22 15.02 -0.08
N GLY A 196 -2.34 15.71 0.14
CA GLY A 196 -3.39 15.89 -0.85
C GLY A 196 -3.99 14.54 -1.23
N PHE A 197 -3.81 14.16 -2.50
CA PHE A 197 -4.36 12.94 -3.07
C PHE A 197 -3.86 11.65 -2.39
N LEU A 198 -2.65 11.66 -1.85
CA LEU A 198 -2.07 10.51 -1.16
C LEU A 198 -2.68 10.21 0.21
N ASN A 199 -3.53 11.11 0.74
CA ASN A 199 -4.18 10.89 2.04
C ASN A 199 -5.36 9.91 1.99
N ASP A 200 -5.87 9.52 0.82
CA ASP A 200 -6.96 8.53 0.74
C ASP A 200 -6.38 7.11 0.87
N PRO A 201 -6.68 6.38 1.97
CA PRO A 201 -6.16 5.03 2.17
C PRO A 201 -6.58 4.06 1.06
N ARG A 202 -7.73 4.29 0.42
CA ARG A 202 -8.25 3.43 -0.66
C ARG A 202 -7.42 3.57 -1.93
N ARG A 203 -6.86 4.76 -2.18
CA ARG A 203 -5.92 5.00 -3.29
C ARG A 203 -4.63 4.24 -3.08
N LEU A 204 -4.10 4.26 -1.86
CA LEU A 204 -2.91 3.49 -1.52
C LEU A 204 -3.18 1.98 -1.67
N ASN A 205 -4.30 1.47 -1.16
CA ASN A 205 -4.70 0.08 -1.34
C ASN A 205 -4.73 -0.32 -2.84
N VAL A 206 -5.36 0.49 -3.70
CA VAL A 206 -5.36 0.24 -5.14
C VAL A 206 -3.93 0.21 -5.69
N ALA A 207 -3.10 1.22 -5.38
CA ALA A 207 -1.74 1.33 -5.89
C ALA A 207 -0.84 0.14 -5.49
N LEU A 208 -0.92 -0.30 -4.24
CA LEU A 208 -0.13 -1.44 -3.73
C LEU A 208 -0.57 -2.78 -4.35
N THR A 209 -1.84 -2.88 -4.77
CA THR A 209 -2.42 -4.16 -5.24
C THR A 209 -2.46 -4.34 -6.76
N ARG A 210 -1.65 -3.56 -7.50
CA ARG A 210 -1.58 -3.63 -8.97
C ARG A 210 -0.49 -4.58 -9.49
N ALA A 211 0.55 -4.85 -8.70
CA ALA A 211 1.71 -5.65 -9.13
C ALA A 211 1.48 -7.15 -8.94
N ARG A 212 1.88 -7.97 -9.91
CA ARG A 212 1.90 -9.43 -9.77
C ARG A 212 3.21 -9.93 -9.14
N TYR A 213 4.35 -9.46 -9.66
CA TYR A 213 5.68 -9.98 -9.33
C TYR A 213 6.49 -9.01 -8.49
N GLY A 214 6.47 -7.70 -8.76
CA GLY A 214 7.27 -6.76 -7.97
C GLY A 214 6.78 -5.32 -7.94
N LEU A 215 7.12 -4.62 -6.85
CA LEU A 215 6.66 -3.27 -6.55
C LEU A 215 7.80 -2.37 -6.09
N VAL A 216 8.05 -1.28 -6.81
CA VAL A 216 9.00 -0.24 -6.37
C VAL A 216 8.23 1.02 -6.03
N ILE A 217 8.39 1.54 -4.82
CA ILE A 217 7.80 2.81 -4.40
C ILE A 217 8.91 3.86 -4.35
N CYS A 218 8.76 4.97 -5.05
CA CYS A 218 9.71 6.08 -5.06
C CYS A 218 9.06 7.30 -4.42
N GLY A 219 9.67 7.85 -3.38
CA GLY A 219 9.11 9.01 -2.69
C GLY A 219 9.96 9.51 -1.52
N ASN A 220 9.52 10.59 -0.89
CA ASN A 220 10.16 11.10 0.32
C ASN A 220 9.58 10.41 1.57
N ALA A 221 10.31 9.44 2.13
CA ALA A 221 9.84 8.67 3.27
C ALA A 221 9.56 9.55 4.51
N GLN A 222 10.32 10.64 4.72
CA GLN A 222 10.15 11.51 5.87
C GLN A 222 8.81 12.26 5.83
N VAL A 223 8.47 12.76 4.65
CA VAL A 223 7.24 13.53 4.41
C VAL A 223 6.03 12.61 4.51
N LEU A 224 6.12 11.41 3.95
CA LEU A 224 5.05 10.42 4.00
C LEU A 224 4.84 9.85 5.41
N ALA A 225 5.91 9.56 6.16
CA ALA A 225 5.82 9.05 7.54
C ALA A 225 5.17 10.04 8.52
N ARG A 226 5.37 11.34 8.29
CA ARG A 226 4.80 12.43 9.10
C ARG A 226 3.36 12.75 8.74
N ALA A 227 2.83 12.17 7.66
CA ALA A 227 1.48 12.44 7.26
C ALA A 227 0.50 11.89 8.28
N THR A 228 -0.43 12.75 8.67
CA THR A 228 -1.48 12.45 9.62
C THR A 228 -2.84 12.49 8.95
N THR A 229 -3.75 11.68 9.49
CA THR A 229 -5.15 11.66 9.10
C THR A 229 -5.98 12.25 10.24
N VAL A 230 -6.99 13.04 9.89
CA VAL A 230 -7.92 13.60 10.86
C VAL A 230 -8.79 12.45 11.39
N GLY A 231 -8.83 12.27 12.72
CA GLY A 231 -9.67 11.25 13.35
C GLY A 231 -11.16 11.43 13.04
N HIS A 232 -11.94 10.34 13.13
CA HIS A 232 -13.40 10.42 13.02
C HIS A 232 -13.96 11.44 14.02
N GLN A 233 -14.78 12.38 13.55
CA GLN A 233 -15.32 13.53 14.30
C GLN A 233 -14.33 14.66 14.66
N GLY A 234 -13.13 14.71 14.05
CA GLY A 234 -12.21 15.85 14.21
C GLY A 234 -11.49 15.90 15.57
N ARG A 235 -11.58 14.83 16.37
CA ARG A 235 -10.81 14.69 17.61
C ARG A 235 -9.57 13.83 17.34
N GLY A 236 -8.39 14.43 17.48
CA GLY A 236 -7.11 13.76 17.38
C GLY A 236 -6.55 13.63 15.96
N SER A 237 -5.23 13.53 15.90
CA SER A 237 -4.44 13.31 14.69
C SER A 237 -3.88 11.90 14.77
N MET A 238 -4.24 11.03 13.82
CA MET A 238 -3.72 9.66 13.77
C MET A 238 -2.63 9.55 12.70
N PRO A 239 -1.59 8.73 12.92
CA PRO A 239 -0.64 8.37 11.87
C PRO A 239 -1.38 7.86 10.63
N SER A 240 -0.99 8.35 9.45
CA SER A 240 -1.60 7.90 8.20
C SER A 240 -1.16 6.47 7.85
N VAL A 241 -1.86 5.85 6.91
CA VAL A 241 -1.50 4.52 6.39
C VAL A 241 -0.08 4.49 5.80
N TRP A 242 0.46 5.63 5.36
CA TRP A 242 1.85 5.73 4.92
C TRP A 242 2.86 5.47 6.04
N ASN A 243 2.58 5.92 7.27
CA ASN A 243 3.44 5.61 8.41
C ASN A 243 3.45 4.10 8.66
N GLY A 244 2.29 3.45 8.66
CA GLY A 244 2.18 1.99 8.80
C GLY A 244 2.93 1.24 7.69
N LEU A 245 2.79 1.66 6.44
CA LEU A 245 3.50 1.06 5.30
C LEU A 245 5.02 1.20 5.45
N LEU A 246 5.51 2.40 5.77
CA LEU A 246 6.93 2.65 5.94
C LEU A 246 7.51 1.89 7.13
N SER A 247 6.78 1.81 8.26
CA SER A 247 7.18 0.99 9.40
C SER A 247 7.25 -0.50 9.05
N HIS A 248 6.27 -1.02 8.30
CA HIS A 248 6.29 -2.39 7.78
C HIS A 248 7.50 -2.62 6.86
N MET A 249 7.76 -1.74 5.90
CA MET A 249 8.92 -1.86 4.99
C MET A 249 10.25 -1.72 5.73
N LYS A 250 10.33 -0.88 6.76
CA LYS A 250 11.52 -0.72 7.60
C LYS A 250 11.85 -1.98 8.40
N LYS A 251 10.86 -2.70 8.92
CA LYS A 251 11.05 -3.98 9.63
C LYS A 251 11.81 -5.01 8.79
N PHE A 252 11.63 -4.95 7.47
CA PHE A 252 12.28 -5.84 6.51
C PHE A 252 13.45 -5.18 5.76
N ASP A 253 13.96 -4.04 6.24
CA ASP A 253 15.06 -3.30 5.62
C ASP A 253 14.81 -2.90 4.15
N LEU A 254 13.55 -2.73 3.76
CA LEU A 254 13.15 -2.45 2.38
C LEU A 254 13.14 -0.96 2.05
N ILE A 255 13.55 -0.08 2.97
CA ILE A 255 13.71 1.35 2.69
C ILE A 255 15.18 1.59 2.35
N VAL A 256 15.43 1.98 1.10
CA VAL A 256 16.77 2.07 0.54
C VAL A 256 17.02 3.39 -0.17
N GLU A 257 18.29 3.72 -0.35
CA GLU A 257 18.78 4.89 -1.05
C GLU A 257 20.12 4.58 -1.76
N GLY A 258 20.67 5.58 -2.45
CA GLY A 258 21.87 5.41 -3.28
C GLY A 258 21.58 4.85 -4.67
N PRO A 259 22.60 4.66 -5.52
CA PRO A 259 22.40 4.19 -6.89
C PRO A 259 21.87 2.76 -6.93
N LEU A 260 21.01 2.42 -7.91
CA LEU A 260 20.45 1.07 -8.08
C LEU A 260 21.50 -0.05 -8.17
N SER A 261 22.70 0.26 -8.66
CA SER A 261 23.82 -0.69 -8.72
C SER A 261 24.42 -1.04 -7.35
N ALA A 262 24.16 -0.22 -6.32
CA ALA A 262 24.73 -0.35 -4.99
C ALA A 262 23.76 0.26 -3.95
N LEU A 263 22.54 -0.26 -3.91
CA LEU A 263 21.51 0.14 -2.94
C LEU A 263 22.01 -0.06 -1.51
N ARG A 264 21.69 0.90 -0.64
CA ARG A 264 21.98 0.83 0.79
C ARG A 264 20.71 1.11 1.57
N GLN A 265 20.59 0.53 2.75
CA GLN A 265 19.50 0.84 3.66
C GLN A 265 19.52 2.33 4.00
N SER A 266 18.35 2.97 3.97
CA SER A 266 18.22 4.37 4.36
C SER A 266 18.19 4.48 5.89
N HIS A 267 18.99 5.39 6.46
CA HIS A 267 19.05 5.65 7.90
C HIS A 267 17.90 6.54 8.41
N ILE A 268 16.79 6.61 7.66
CA ILE A 268 15.68 7.46 8.03
C ILE A 268 14.99 7.00 9.31
N GLN A 269 14.75 7.96 10.21
CA GLN A 269 13.95 7.74 11.40
C GLN A 269 12.47 7.86 11.02
N ILE A 270 11.74 6.79 11.29
CA ILE A 270 10.28 6.71 11.16
C ILE A 270 9.81 6.45 12.57
N ASP A 271 9.11 7.43 13.12
CA ASP A 271 8.52 7.30 14.45
C ASP A 271 7.40 6.26 14.37
N GLU A 272 7.43 5.27 15.26
CA GLU A 272 6.36 4.28 15.35
C GLU A 272 5.03 4.97 15.68
N PRO A 273 3.92 4.49 15.08
CA PRO A 273 2.62 5.06 15.35
C PRO A 273 2.24 4.80 16.81
N VAL A 274 2.18 5.84 17.63
CA VAL A 274 1.64 5.75 18.99
C VAL A 274 0.16 5.41 18.87
N VAL A 275 -0.21 4.16 19.15
CA VAL A 275 -1.62 3.76 19.28
C VAL A 275 -2.14 4.41 20.56
N PRO A 276 -3.18 5.27 20.51
CA PRO A 276 -3.80 5.76 21.73
C PRO A 276 -4.39 4.57 22.47
N VAL A 277 -3.83 4.24 23.63
CA VAL A 277 -4.42 3.26 24.54
C VAL A 277 -5.83 3.77 24.87
N ALA A 278 -6.86 3.05 24.43
CA ALA A 278 -8.23 3.41 24.77
C ALA A 278 -8.34 3.40 26.30
N PRO A 279 -8.81 4.49 26.94
CA PRO A 279 -9.04 4.46 28.37
C PRO A 279 -10.11 3.40 28.65
N TYR A 280 -9.75 2.43 29.49
CA TYR A 280 -10.64 1.39 30.01
C TYR A 280 -11.90 2.09 30.55
N ARG A 281 -13.04 1.97 29.84
CA ARG A 281 -14.33 2.43 30.37
C ARG A 281 -14.75 1.44 31.45
N GLY A 282 -14.20 1.63 32.65
CA GLY A 282 -14.78 1.06 33.87
C GLY A 282 -16.19 1.60 34.02
N THR A 283 -17.17 0.70 34.01
CA THR A 283 -18.57 0.98 34.31
C THR A 283 -18.68 1.49 35.75
N SER A 284 -18.91 2.79 35.91
CA SER A 284 -19.30 3.39 37.19
C SER A 284 -20.77 3.05 37.48
N GLY A 285 -21.00 1.87 38.09
CA GLY A 285 -22.23 1.54 38.80
C GLY A 285 -21.98 1.67 40.30
N GLY A 286 -22.62 2.63 40.96
CA GLY A 286 -22.43 2.86 42.39
C GLY A 286 -23.14 1.85 43.29
N ARG A 287 -22.50 1.46 44.41
CA ARG A 287 -23.11 1.48 45.76
C ARG A 287 -22.09 1.19 46.86
N ASN A 288 -22.44 1.71 48.03
CA ASN A 288 -21.73 1.84 49.29
C ASN A 288 -21.29 0.54 50.00
N GLN A 289 -20.28 0.75 50.88
CA GLN A 289 -20.06 0.16 52.22
C GLN A 289 -19.19 -1.11 52.41
N SER A 290 -18.07 -0.86 53.11
CA SER A 290 -17.51 -1.59 54.26
C SER A 290 -16.77 -2.93 54.11
N ALA A 291 -15.53 -2.88 54.63
CA ALA A 291 -14.86 -3.85 55.51
C ALA A 291 -14.12 -5.09 54.92
N ARG A 292 -12.80 -5.00 55.08
CA ARG A 292 -11.86 -5.99 55.65
C ARG A 292 -11.69 -7.37 54.98
N SER A 293 -10.47 -7.54 54.44
CA SER A 293 -9.52 -8.66 54.62
C SER A 293 -10.09 -10.08 54.66
N PHE A 294 -9.71 -10.93 53.71
CA PHE A 294 -9.21 -12.28 53.97
C PHE A 294 -8.48 -12.82 52.74
N ALA A 295 -7.41 -13.56 53.01
CA ALA A 295 -6.48 -14.13 52.06
C ALA A 295 -7.00 -15.41 51.39
N ARG A 296 -6.28 -15.79 50.34
CA ARG A 296 -5.95 -17.14 49.87
C ARG A 296 -6.90 -17.88 48.90
N GLU A 297 -6.26 -18.24 47.77
CA GLU A 297 -6.39 -19.47 46.99
C GLU A 297 -7.71 -19.77 46.27
N THR A 298 -7.73 -19.57 44.95
CA THR A 298 -8.05 -20.66 44.01
C THR A 298 -7.38 -20.42 42.65
N LEU A 299 -6.60 -21.40 42.21
CA LEU A 299 -6.08 -21.57 40.86
C LEU A 299 -7.22 -21.74 39.85
N THR A 300 -7.11 -21.19 38.64
CA THR A 300 -7.00 -21.94 37.36
C THR A 300 -7.14 -21.02 36.14
N GLN A 301 -6.27 -21.29 35.14
CA GLN A 301 -6.38 -21.05 33.69
C GLN A 301 -5.83 -19.75 33.08
N ASP A 302 -4.56 -19.88 32.70
CA ASP A 302 -3.82 -19.39 31.52
C ASP A 302 -4.60 -18.71 30.38
N GLU A 303 -4.20 -17.48 30.05
CA GLU A 303 -4.16 -16.97 28.66
C GLU A 303 -2.70 -16.64 28.31
N PRO A 304 -2.13 -17.16 27.21
CA PRO A 304 -0.80 -16.76 26.77
C PRO A 304 -0.83 -15.45 25.98
N PRO A 305 0.28 -14.69 25.93
CA PRO A 305 0.37 -13.43 25.20
C PRO A 305 0.23 -13.64 23.68
N LEU A 306 -0.49 -12.72 23.02
CA LEU A 306 -0.67 -12.60 21.57
C LEU A 306 0.64 -12.24 20.85
N PHE A 307 1.64 -13.12 20.89
CA PHE A 307 2.76 -13.18 19.95
C PHE A 307 3.31 -14.60 20.01
N ASP A 308 2.99 -15.41 19.02
CA ASP A 308 3.64 -16.71 18.84
C ASP A 308 4.38 -16.75 17.49
N ASN A 309 5.65 -17.13 17.56
CA ASN A 309 6.60 -17.22 16.46
C ASN A 309 6.52 -18.56 15.71
N ASP A 310 5.57 -19.44 16.06
CA ASP A 310 5.56 -20.83 15.62
C ASP A 310 4.67 -21.16 14.40
N TYR A 311 4.26 -20.18 13.59
CA TYR A 311 3.46 -20.43 12.37
C TYR A 311 4.18 -21.27 11.28
N TYR A 312 5.46 -21.63 11.48
CA TYR A 312 6.25 -22.43 10.54
C TYR A 312 6.25 -23.95 10.78
N ARG A 313 5.48 -24.50 11.73
CA ARG A 313 5.40 -25.97 11.93
C ARG A 313 3.98 -26.51 11.78
N GLY A 314 3.61 -26.82 10.54
CA GLY A 314 2.39 -27.58 10.28
C GLY A 314 2.01 -27.60 8.81
N ILE A 315 2.75 -28.36 7.99
CA ILE A 315 2.32 -28.71 6.63
C ILE A 315 1.64 -30.08 6.70
N PRO A 316 0.31 -30.18 6.45
CA PRO A 316 -0.27 -31.43 5.98
C PRO A 316 -0.02 -31.57 4.48
N GLN A 317 0.46 -32.74 4.09
CA GLN A 317 0.69 -33.14 2.70
C GLN A 317 -0.61 -33.08 1.87
N SER A 318 -0.48 -32.51 0.67
CA SER A 318 -1.23 -32.77 -0.57
C SER A 318 -2.73 -33.10 -0.47
N VAL A 319 -3.57 -32.19 -0.96
CA VAL A 319 -4.93 -32.51 -1.45
C VAL A 319 -4.87 -32.60 -2.99
N PRO A 320 -5.30 -33.71 -3.62
CA PRO A 320 -5.29 -33.82 -5.08
C PRO A 320 -6.39 -32.96 -5.71
N ALA A 321 -6.09 -32.36 -6.87
CA ALA A 321 -7.02 -31.58 -7.68
C ALA A 321 -8.15 -32.46 -8.25
N PRO A 322 -9.38 -31.93 -8.42
CA PRO A 322 -10.46 -32.69 -9.03
C PRO A 322 -10.26 -32.85 -10.54
N GLU A 323 -10.42 -34.07 -11.03
CA GLU A 323 -10.47 -34.40 -12.46
C GLU A 323 -11.67 -33.72 -13.12
N ALA A 324 -11.43 -33.13 -14.30
CA ALA A 324 -12.46 -32.54 -15.14
C ALA A 324 -13.32 -33.64 -15.78
N ALA A 325 -14.64 -33.47 -15.70
CA ALA A 325 -15.63 -34.16 -16.51
C ALA A 325 -16.28 -33.15 -17.47
#